data_AF-A0A6B2CB01-F1
#
_entry.id   AF-A0A6B2CB01-F1
#
_cell.length_a   1.000
_cell.length_b   1.000
_cell.length_c   1.000
_cell.angle_alpha   90.00
_cell.angle_beta   90.00
_cell.angle_gamma   90.00
#
_symmetry.space_group_name_H-M   'P 1'
#
loop_
_entity.id
_entity.type
_entity.pdbx_description
1 polymer ?
#
loop_
_entity_poly.entity_id
_entity_poly.type
_entity_poly.pdbx_seq_one_letter_code
_entity_poly.pdbx_strand_id
1 'polypeptide(L)'
;MAGFFPGLVALATNVLFTPIAVSIASILIRIPSIAIFWYTWGRIKPETHMLIGWIMALSGFGIPLGFRTLFSEITHPQAVGLYLSSGHVDHLTAYSNPVYWPLFLHTIFATISLGGFIIASLETLTKDVRGVSIGVRFGLIFLVAQLFAGPLYWYTLHYYSSYIFQNVTFGDFTPIFIIKMILVATPLIVSTYTWALTSKLNTTPRSTWSLGLIAAAIVVLGEIVNDSSRYPYMVVTGDTGISATAFSNFYMDIPLSVVYIILGFLIFSIIVFGLATYYAFVKMFVREIPEEIEEKIFK
;
A
#
# COMPACT_ATOMS: atom_id res chain seq x y z
N MET A 1 -13.40 2.03 -21.54
CA MET A 1 -13.40 1.10 -20.38
C MET A 1 -14.81 0.68 -20.01
N ALA A 2 -15.73 1.61 -19.70
CA ALA A 2 -17.09 1.27 -19.27
C ALA A 2 -17.87 0.37 -20.25
N GLY A 3 -17.80 0.64 -21.55
CA GLY A 3 -18.45 -0.21 -22.56
C GLY A 3 -17.87 -1.63 -22.69
N PHE A 4 -16.59 -1.83 -22.34
CA PHE A 4 -15.91 -3.12 -22.41
C PHE A 4 -16.21 -4.02 -21.21
N PHE A 5 -16.61 -3.43 -20.07
CA PHE A 5 -16.89 -4.15 -18.83
C PHE A 5 -18.24 -3.71 -18.21
N PRO A 6 -19.37 -3.89 -18.91
CA PRO A 6 -20.66 -3.37 -18.48
C PRO A 6 -21.12 -3.93 -17.12
N GLY A 7 -20.81 -5.21 -16.84
CA GLY A 7 -21.10 -5.83 -15.53
C GLY A 7 -20.31 -5.20 -14.39
N LEU A 8 -19.03 -4.90 -14.63
CA LEU A 8 -18.17 -4.19 -13.66
C LEU A 8 -18.71 -2.79 -13.39
N VAL A 9 -19.15 -2.07 -14.43
CA VAL A 9 -19.74 -0.73 -14.31
C VAL A 9 -21.02 -0.77 -13.48
N ALA A 10 -21.90 -1.74 -13.74
CA ALA A 10 -23.14 -1.88 -12.97
C ALA A 10 -22.89 -2.12 -11.48
N LEU A 11 -21.91 -2.96 -11.14
CA LEU A 11 -21.49 -3.17 -9.75
C LEU A 11 -20.83 -1.93 -9.16
N ALA A 12 -20.00 -1.22 -9.94
CA ALA A 12 -19.35 0.01 -9.53
C ALA A 12 -20.35 1.13 -9.21
N THR A 13 -21.45 1.23 -9.94
CA THR A 13 -22.44 2.31 -9.74
C THR A 13 -23.48 2.00 -8.67
N ASN A 14 -23.82 0.73 -8.44
CA ASN A 14 -24.89 0.36 -7.51
C ASN A 14 -24.39 -0.15 -6.15
N VAL A 15 -23.26 -0.86 -6.12
CA VAL A 15 -22.76 -1.54 -4.92
C VAL A 15 -21.49 -0.88 -4.40
N LEU A 16 -20.53 -0.65 -5.28
CA LEU A 16 -19.17 -0.19 -4.89
C LEU A 16 -18.99 1.32 -5.01
N PHE A 17 -20.05 2.07 -5.28
CA PHE A 17 -19.98 3.51 -5.53
C PHE A 17 -19.41 4.26 -4.32
N THR A 18 -19.89 3.97 -3.11
CA THR A 18 -19.43 4.65 -1.89
C THR A 18 -17.94 4.44 -1.63
N PRO A 19 -17.42 3.19 -1.59
CA PRO A 19 -15.97 2.97 -1.51
C PRO A 19 -15.17 3.70 -2.59
N ILE A 20 -15.61 3.65 -3.85
CA ILE A 20 -14.94 4.33 -4.96
C ILE A 20 -14.93 5.85 -4.74
N ALA A 21 -16.07 6.43 -4.38
CA ALA A 21 -16.22 7.86 -4.13
C ALA A 21 -15.33 8.32 -2.97
N VAL A 22 -15.25 7.55 -1.89
CA VAL A 22 -14.35 7.81 -0.75
C VAL A 22 -12.89 7.84 -1.20
N SER A 23 -12.45 6.85 -1.98
CA SER A 23 -11.07 6.84 -2.51
C SER A 23 -10.79 8.01 -3.44
N ILE A 24 -11.69 8.32 -4.37
CA ILE A 24 -11.51 9.43 -5.32
C ILE A 24 -11.50 10.78 -4.58
N ALA A 25 -12.46 11.01 -3.68
CA ALA A 25 -12.49 12.24 -2.87
C ALA A 25 -11.19 12.40 -2.06
N SER A 26 -10.68 11.30 -1.50
CA SER A 26 -9.41 11.28 -0.77
C SER A 26 -8.22 11.64 -1.67
N ILE A 27 -8.16 11.13 -2.89
CA ILE A 27 -7.14 11.50 -3.89
C ILE A 27 -7.25 13.00 -4.24
N LEU A 28 -8.47 13.48 -4.51
CA LEU A 28 -8.73 14.87 -4.87
C LEU A 28 -8.41 15.85 -3.74
N ILE A 29 -8.48 15.43 -2.48
CA ILE A 29 -8.02 16.23 -1.32
C ILE A 29 -6.49 16.12 -1.17
N ARG A 30 -5.92 14.93 -1.39
CA ARG A 30 -4.51 14.65 -1.15
C ARG A 30 -3.58 15.39 -2.12
N ILE A 31 -3.89 15.36 -3.41
CA ILE A 31 -3.05 16.01 -4.45
C ILE A 31 -2.85 17.52 -4.17
N PRO A 32 -3.93 18.33 -4.03
CA PRO A 32 -3.76 19.75 -3.74
C PRO A 32 -3.18 20.01 -2.36
N SER A 33 -3.50 19.19 -1.34
CA SER A 33 -2.90 19.38 -0.01
C SER A 33 -1.39 19.15 -0.01
N ILE A 34 -0.86 18.20 -0.79
CA ILE A 34 0.59 18.05 -1.02
C ILE A 34 1.18 19.33 -1.62
N ALA A 35 0.55 19.87 -2.68
CA ALA A 35 1.04 21.07 -3.33
C ALA A 35 1.01 22.29 -2.39
N ILE A 36 -0.09 22.50 -1.67
CA ILE A 36 -0.22 23.58 -0.70
C ILE A 36 0.82 23.42 0.40
N PHE A 37 0.97 22.22 0.96
CA PHE A 37 1.96 21.93 1.99
C PHE A 37 3.36 22.31 1.50
N TRP A 38 3.77 21.85 0.31
CA TRP A 38 5.10 22.15 -0.22
C TRP A 38 5.31 23.64 -0.50
N TYR A 39 4.40 24.29 -1.22
CA TYR A 39 4.59 25.67 -1.69
C TYR A 39 4.33 26.75 -0.64
N THR A 40 3.75 26.39 0.51
CA THR A 40 3.53 27.32 1.63
C THR A 40 4.56 27.19 2.75
N TRP A 41 5.57 26.32 2.59
CA TRP A 41 6.63 26.15 3.57
C TRP A 41 7.33 27.48 3.88
N GLY A 42 7.37 27.86 5.16
CA GLY A 42 7.93 29.13 5.62
C GLY A 42 7.16 30.40 5.22
N ARG A 43 6.02 30.28 4.52
CA ARG A 43 5.20 31.43 4.05
C ARG A 43 3.93 31.63 4.87
N ILE A 44 3.49 30.62 5.60
CA ILE A 44 2.29 30.66 6.45
C ILE A 44 2.65 30.33 7.89
N LYS A 45 1.73 30.61 8.82
CA LYS A 45 1.91 30.30 10.24
C LYS A 45 2.13 28.79 10.46
N PRO A 46 3.04 28.38 11.38
CA PRO A 46 3.32 26.97 11.63
C PRO A 46 2.09 26.12 11.96
N GLU A 47 1.12 26.68 12.69
CA GLU A 47 -0.11 25.98 13.08
C GLU A 47 -0.99 25.67 11.86
N THR A 48 -1.11 26.63 10.94
CA THR A 48 -1.84 26.43 9.67
C THR A 48 -1.12 25.43 8.78
N HIS A 49 0.20 25.50 8.74
CA HIS A 49 1.02 24.56 7.98
C HIS A 49 0.88 23.11 8.50
N MET A 50 0.91 22.94 9.82
CA MET A 50 0.66 21.66 10.47
C MET A 50 -0.74 21.12 10.18
N LEU A 51 -1.78 21.98 10.20
CA LEU A 51 -3.15 21.59 9.84
C LEU A 51 -3.23 21.05 8.41
N ILE A 52 -2.58 21.72 7.45
CA ILE A 52 -2.51 21.23 6.05
C ILE A 52 -1.79 19.88 6.00
N GLY A 53 -0.72 19.70 6.78
CA GLY A 53 -0.03 18.43 6.92
C GLY A 53 -0.94 17.30 7.45
N TRP A 54 -1.78 17.59 8.43
CA TRP A 54 -2.78 16.62 8.93
C TRP A 54 -3.83 16.28 7.88
N ILE A 55 -4.35 17.25 7.13
CA ILE A 55 -5.29 17.01 6.02
C ILE A 55 -4.64 16.11 4.95
N MET A 56 -3.38 16.40 4.60
CA MET A 56 -2.60 15.60 3.67
C MET A 56 -2.39 14.16 4.16
N ALA A 57 -2.07 13.97 5.45
CA ALA A 57 -1.87 12.65 6.04
C ALA A 57 -3.18 11.85 6.11
N LEU A 58 -4.26 12.46 6.63
CA LEU A 58 -5.56 11.82 6.81
C LEU A 58 -6.22 11.43 5.49
N SER A 59 -6.18 12.32 4.49
CA SER A 59 -6.64 11.99 3.13
C SER A 59 -5.86 10.82 2.54
N GLY A 60 -4.59 10.63 2.95
CA GLY A 60 -3.81 9.46 2.57
C GLY A 60 -4.37 8.13 3.05
N PHE A 61 -5.05 8.11 4.21
CA PHE A 61 -5.72 6.92 4.74
C PHE A 61 -7.09 6.67 4.13
N GLY A 62 -7.76 7.71 3.62
CA GLY A 62 -9.04 7.57 2.92
C GLY A 62 -8.92 6.83 1.58
N ILE A 63 -7.75 6.86 0.94
CA ILE A 63 -7.47 6.10 -0.29
C ILE A 63 -7.62 4.59 -0.06
N PRO A 64 -6.86 3.95 0.86
CA PRO A 64 -7.02 2.53 1.16
C PRO A 64 -8.36 2.22 1.84
N LEU A 65 -9.01 3.17 2.52
CA LEU A 65 -10.35 2.98 3.10
C LEU A 65 -11.36 2.57 2.01
N GLY A 66 -11.37 3.23 0.86
CA GLY A 66 -12.19 2.82 -0.26
C GLY A 66 -11.62 1.61 -1.01
N PHE A 67 -10.37 1.68 -1.49
CA PHE A 67 -9.82 0.64 -2.37
C PHE A 67 -9.70 -0.72 -1.70
N ARG A 68 -9.34 -0.80 -0.41
CA ARG A 68 -9.31 -2.11 0.29
C ARG A 68 -10.70 -2.71 0.49
N THR A 69 -11.76 -1.91 0.47
CA THR A 69 -13.14 -2.41 0.42
C THR A 69 -13.43 -3.08 -0.91
N LEU A 70 -12.95 -2.52 -2.04
CA LEU A 70 -13.04 -3.19 -3.33
C LEU A 70 -12.25 -4.51 -3.33
N PHE A 71 -11.03 -4.48 -2.79
CA PHE A 71 -10.19 -5.68 -2.71
C PHE A 71 -10.80 -6.77 -1.82
N SER A 72 -11.49 -6.41 -0.74
CA SER A 72 -12.22 -7.39 0.08
C SER A 72 -13.42 -7.98 -0.66
N GLU A 73 -14.17 -7.18 -1.42
CA GLU A 73 -15.32 -7.67 -2.20
C GLU A 73 -14.90 -8.60 -3.35
N ILE A 74 -13.74 -8.40 -3.97
CA ILE A 74 -13.23 -9.36 -4.96
C ILE A 74 -12.57 -10.59 -4.31
N THR A 75 -12.20 -10.52 -3.03
CA THR A 75 -11.66 -11.65 -2.25
C THR A 75 -12.76 -12.52 -1.67
N HIS A 76 -13.87 -11.89 -1.26
CA HIS A 76 -15.07 -12.50 -0.72
C HIS A 76 -16.26 -11.56 -0.99
N PRO A 77 -17.09 -11.80 -2.01
CA PRO A 77 -18.16 -10.89 -2.41
C PRO A 77 -19.32 -10.94 -1.42
N GLN A 78 -19.37 -9.98 -0.50
CA GLN A 78 -20.46 -9.87 0.48
C GLN A 78 -21.55 -8.92 -0.01
N ALA A 79 -21.22 -7.64 -0.19
CA ALA A 79 -22.19 -6.66 -0.68
C ALA A 79 -22.57 -6.95 -2.14
N VAL A 80 -21.60 -7.37 -2.96
CA VAL A 80 -21.85 -7.81 -4.34
C VAL A 80 -22.76 -9.04 -4.35
N GLY A 81 -22.50 -10.04 -3.50
CA GLY A 81 -23.32 -11.26 -3.42
C GLY A 81 -24.76 -10.97 -2.96
N LEU A 82 -24.94 -10.08 -1.98
CA LEU A 82 -26.26 -9.65 -1.52
C LEU A 82 -27.04 -8.91 -2.60
N TYR A 83 -26.38 -8.02 -3.34
CA TYR A 83 -27.01 -7.30 -4.44
C TYR A 83 -27.45 -8.24 -5.56
N LEU A 84 -26.63 -9.22 -5.92
CA LEU A 84 -26.97 -10.19 -6.97
C LEU A 84 -28.16 -11.09 -6.58
N SER A 85 -28.34 -11.38 -5.28
CA SER A 85 -29.44 -12.24 -4.81
C SER A 85 -30.74 -11.48 -4.54
N SER A 86 -30.67 -10.23 -4.10
CA SER A 86 -31.84 -9.46 -3.66
C SER A 86 -32.17 -8.22 -4.51
N GLY A 87 -31.28 -7.83 -5.42
CA GLY A 87 -31.41 -6.63 -6.24
C GLY A 87 -31.21 -5.30 -5.49
N HIS A 88 -30.95 -5.35 -4.18
CA HIS A 88 -30.76 -4.17 -3.34
C HIS A 88 -29.70 -4.43 -2.27
N VAL A 89 -28.88 -3.44 -1.97
CA VAL A 89 -27.91 -3.51 -0.87
C VAL A 89 -27.67 -2.12 -0.30
N ASP A 90 -27.53 -2.00 1.01
CA ASP A 90 -27.17 -0.72 1.62
C ASP A 90 -25.74 -0.32 1.22
N HIS A 91 -25.53 0.98 1.01
CA HIS A 91 -24.29 1.53 0.48
C HIS A 91 -23.07 1.34 1.40
N LEU A 92 -23.28 1.05 2.69
CA LEU A 92 -22.20 0.79 3.66
C LEU A 92 -21.94 -0.70 3.87
N THR A 93 -22.77 -1.58 3.31
CA THR A 93 -22.65 -3.03 3.49
C THR A 93 -21.27 -3.56 3.10
N ALA A 94 -20.62 -2.96 2.09
CA ALA A 94 -19.29 -3.40 1.66
C ALA A 94 -18.23 -3.27 2.77
N TYR A 95 -18.38 -2.32 3.71
CA TYR A 95 -17.48 -2.16 4.86
C TYR A 95 -17.71 -3.19 5.96
N SER A 96 -18.82 -3.94 5.91
CA SER A 96 -19.11 -5.05 6.83
C SER A 96 -18.50 -6.38 6.37
N ASN A 97 -17.73 -6.36 5.28
CA ASN A 97 -17.00 -7.53 4.80
C ASN A 97 -15.99 -8.02 5.85
N PRO A 98 -16.02 -9.31 6.25
CA PRO A 98 -15.15 -9.83 7.31
C PRO A 98 -13.67 -9.80 6.94
N VAL A 99 -13.36 -9.76 5.64
CA VAL A 99 -11.99 -9.66 5.11
C VAL A 99 -11.49 -8.22 5.13
N TYR A 100 -12.39 -7.24 5.10
CA TYR A 100 -12.05 -5.83 4.92
C TYR A 100 -11.19 -5.26 6.04
N TRP A 101 -11.67 -5.30 7.29
CA TRP A 101 -10.95 -4.66 8.41
C TRP A 101 -9.56 -5.27 8.67
N PRO A 102 -9.39 -6.61 8.65
CA PRO A 102 -8.05 -7.21 8.72
C PRO A 102 -7.13 -6.74 7.58
N LEU A 103 -7.61 -6.72 6.33
CA LEU A 103 -6.84 -6.27 5.18
C LEU A 103 -6.48 -4.78 5.27
N PHE A 104 -7.44 -3.93 5.65
CA PHE A 104 -7.26 -2.50 5.83
C PHE A 104 -6.23 -2.20 6.91
N LEU A 105 -6.39 -2.78 8.11
CA LEU A 105 -5.45 -2.59 9.22
C LEU A 105 -4.05 -3.10 8.87
N HIS A 106 -3.96 -4.27 8.23
CA HIS A 106 -2.67 -4.80 7.74
C HIS A 106 -1.99 -3.81 6.79
N THR A 107 -2.75 -3.20 5.87
CA THR A 107 -2.24 -2.21 4.91
C THR A 107 -1.80 -0.92 5.58
N ILE A 108 -2.59 -0.38 6.51
CA ILE A 108 -2.26 0.86 7.22
C ILE A 108 -0.98 0.68 8.03
N PHE A 109 -0.89 -0.40 8.81
CA PHE A 109 0.29 -0.68 9.62
C PHE A 109 1.53 -0.92 8.75
N ALA A 110 1.40 -1.63 7.63
CA ALA A 110 2.47 -1.81 6.65
C ALA A 110 2.99 -0.47 6.10
N THR A 111 2.08 0.44 5.74
CA THR A 111 2.44 1.71 5.11
C THR A 111 3.13 2.66 6.10
N ILE A 112 2.65 2.72 7.35
CA ILE A 112 3.30 3.54 8.38
C ILE A 112 4.65 2.95 8.77
N SER A 113 4.74 1.62 8.87
CA SER A 113 5.99 0.90 9.11
C SER A 113 7.04 1.22 8.02
N LEU A 114 6.64 1.12 6.75
CA LEU A 114 7.46 1.51 5.59
C LEU A 114 7.95 2.96 5.70
N GLY A 115 7.05 3.90 5.98
CA GLY A 115 7.41 5.32 6.12
C GLY A 115 8.46 5.55 7.22
N GLY A 116 8.28 4.92 8.39
CA GLY A 116 9.25 4.98 9.49
C GLY A 116 10.62 4.42 9.11
N PHE A 117 10.65 3.29 8.40
CA PHE A 117 11.90 2.69 7.94
C PHE A 117 12.59 3.46 6.81
N ILE A 118 11.85 4.10 5.91
CA ILE A 118 12.41 5.03 4.92
C ILE A 118 13.09 6.20 5.64
N ILE A 119 12.41 6.83 6.61
CA ILE A 119 12.99 7.92 7.40
C ILE A 119 14.26 7.43 8.11
N ALA A 120 14.21 6.30 8.81
CA ALA A 120 15.38 5.76 9.51
C ALA A 120 16.56 5.51 8.56
N SER A 121 16.31 5.02 7.35
CA SER A 121 17.37 4.78 6.37
C SER A 121 17.98 6.07 5.82
N LEU A 122 17.15 7.08 5.52
CA LEU A 122 17.64 8.38 5.04
C LEU A 122 18.43 9.12 6.13
N GLU A 123 17.93 9.13 7.36
CA GLU A 123 18.59 9.80 8.49
C GLU A 123 19.89 9.10 8.92
N THR A 124 20.06 7.82 8.57
CA THR A 124 21.34 7.14 8.73
C THR A 124 22.42 7.74 7.82
N LEU A 125 22.05 8.23 6.62
CA LEU A 125 22.98 8.86 5.67
C LEU A 125 23.39 10.26 6.12
N THR A 126 22.45 11.02 6.70
CA THR A 126 22.70 12.35 7.28
C THR A 126 23.38 12.28 8.65
N LYS A 127 23.49 11.08 9.24
CA LYS A 127 24.01 10.81 10.60
C LYS A 127 23.17 11.47 11.71
N ASP A 128 21.90 11.76 11.45
CA ASP A 128 20.98 12.24 12.49
C ASP A 128 20.44 11.08 13.32
N VAL A 129 21.07 10.85 14.48
CA VAL A 129 20.68 9.82 15.45
C VAL A 129 19.23 10.02 15.93
N ARG A 130 18.77 11.27 16.06
CA ARG A 130 17.41 11.56 16.53
C ARG A 130 16.39 11.19 15.45
N GLY A 131 16.63 11.59 14.21
CA GLY A 131 15.84 11.19 13.04
C GLY A 131 15.76 9.67 12.90
N VAL A 132 16.90 8.97 13.03
CA VAL A 132 16.94 7.50 13.03
C VAL A 132 16.09 6.90 14.15
N SER A 133 16.22 7.41 15.37
CA SER A 133 15.46 6.92 16.53
C SER A 133 13.94 7.08 16.32
N ILE A 134 13.51 8.22 15.77
CA ILE A 134 12.09 8.48 15.45
C ILE A 134 11.61 7.52 14.36
N GLY A 135 12.37 7.40 13.26
CA GLY A 135 12.03 6.51 12.14
C GLY A 135 11.91 5.06 12.57
N VAL A 136 12.93 4.54 13.28
CA VAL A 136 12.91 3.19 13.86
C VAL A 136 11.75 3.02 14.83
N ARG A 137 11.42 4.05 15.61
CA ARG A 137 10.35 3.95 16.60
C ARG A 137 9.00 3.72 15.97
N PHE A 138 8.62 4.57 15.02
CA PHE A 138 7.36 4.39 14.31
C PHE A 138 7.40 3.15 13.42
N GLY A 139 8.51 2.90 12.73
CA GLY A 139 8.71 1.70 11.91
C GLY A 139 8.45 0.40 12.70
N LEU A 140 9.12 0.25 13.85
CA LEU A 140 9.01 -0.94 14.68
C LEU A 140 7.64 -1.09 15.35
N ILE A 141 7.08 -0.02 15.92
CA ILE A 141 5.74 -0.08 16.57
C ILE A 141 4.69 -0.58 15.58
N PHE A 142 4.69 -0.01 14.36
CA PHE A 142 3.72 -0.38 13.35
C PHE A 142 4.05 -1.71 12.65
N LEU A 143 5.32 -2.11 12.56
CA LEU A 143 5.70 -3.47 12.16
C LEU A 143 5.14 -4.50 13.14
N VAL A 144 5.27 -4.27 14.45
CA VAL A 144 4.70 -5.15 15.48
C VAL A 144 3.17 -5.19 15.39
N ALA A 145 2.50 -4.04 15.24
CA ALA A 145 1.06 -4.01 15.01
C ALA A 145 0.65 -4.80 13.76
N GLN A 146 1.43 -4.68 12.68
CA GLN A 146 1.23 -5.44 11.44
C GLN A 146 1.42 -6.95 11.65
N LEU A 147 2.32 -7.38 12.53
CA LEU A 147 2.51 -8.79 12.90
C LEU A 147 1.31 -9.40 13.63
N PHE A 148 0.40 -8.59 14.18
CA PHE A 148 -0.91 -9.05 14.66
C PHE A 148 -1.96 -9.03 13.54
N ALA A 149 -2.01 -7.95 12.76
CA ALA A 149 -2.98 -7.82 11.67
C ALA A 149 -2.77 -8.83 10.52
N GLY A 150 -1.52 -9.23 10.25
CA GLY A 150 -1.17 -10.20 9.22
C GLY A 150 -1.74 -11.60 9.48
N PRO A 151 -1.47 -12.23 10.62
CA PRO A 151 -2.09 -13.49 11.03
C PRO A 151 -3.62 -13.41 11.10
N LEU A 152 -4.17 -12.28 11.57
CA LEU A 152 -5.62 -12.07 11.55
C LEU A 152 -6.17 -12.09 10.12
N TYR A 153 -5.51 -11.40 9.18
CA TYR A 153 -5.89 -11.41 7.77
C TYR A 153 -5.76 -12.81 7.17
N TRP A 154 -4.65 -13.51 7.40
CA TRP A 154 -4.45 -14.90 6.97
C TRP A 154 -5.51 -15.84 7.54
N TYR A 155 -5.89 -15.67 8.81
CA TYR A 155 -7.00 -16.40 9.44
C TYR A 155 -8.32 -16.08 8.75
N THR A 156 -8.64 -14.82 8.45
CA THR A 156 -9.88 -14.51 7.72
C THR A 156 -9.90 -15.08 6.31
N LEU A 157 -8.76 -15.16 5.62
CA LEU A 157 -8.67 -15.83 4.32
C LEU A 157 -9.01 -17.32 4.43
N HIS A 158 -8.55 -18.00 5.48
CA HIS A 158 -8.87 -19.41 5.70
C HIS A 158 -10.38 -19.69 5.70
N TYR A 159 -11.17 -18.84 6.36
CA TYR A 159 -12.62 -19.04 6.50
C TYR A 159 -13.44 -18.47 5.34
N TYR A 160 -13.05 -17.30 4.81
CA TYR A 160 -13.89 -16.55 3.86
C TYR A 160 -13.39 -16.64 2.41
N SER A 161 -12.15 -17.05 2.18
CA SER A 161 -11.54 -17.14 0.84
C SER A 161 -10.52 -18.28 0.77
N SER A 162 -11.03 -19.52 0.88
CA SER A 162 -10.22 -20.73 0.96
C SER A 162 -9.30 -20.89 -0.26
N TYR A 163 -9.73 -20.47 -1.45
CA TYR A 163 -8.90 -20.50 -2.66
C TYR A 163 -7.61 -19.70 -2.51
N ILE A 164 -7.71 -18.42 -2.12
CA ILE A 164 -6.54 -17.55 -1.91
C ILE A 164 -5.68 -18.11 -0.78
N PHE A 165 -6.29 -18.54 0.31
CA PHE A 165 -5.58 -19.15 1.42
C PHE A 165 -4.73 -20.35 0.99
N GLN A 166 -5.29 -21.28 0.20
CA GLN A 166 -4.59 -22.45 -0.29
C GLN A 166 -3.44 -22.06 -1.22
N ASN A 167 -3.68 -21.14 -2.17
CA ASN A 167 -2.65 -20.66 -3.09
C ASN A 167 -1.45 -20.00 -2.40
N VAL A 168 -1.71 -19.23 -1.32
CA VAL A 168 -0.67 -18.56 -0.54
C VAL A 168 0.07 -19.52 0.40
N THR A 169 -0.63 -20.47 1.01
CA THR A 169 -0.07 -21.30 2.09
C THR A 169 0.55 -22.60 1.59
N PHE A 170 -0.05 -23.22 0.58
CA PHE A 170 0.33 -24.55 0.08
C PHE A 170 0.49 -24.61 -1.45
N GLY A 171 0.10 -23.56 -2.18
CA GLY A 171 0.15 -23.50 -3.64
C GLY A 171 1.32 -22.67 -4.17
N ASP A 172 1.14 -22.13 -5.37
CA ASP A 172 2.21 -21.50 -6.17
C ASP A 172 2.80 -20.22 -5.55
N PHE A 173 2.06 -19.55 -4.65
CA PHE A 173 2.53 -18.33 -4.00
C PHE A 173 3.26 -18.59 -2.68
N THR A 174 3.32 -19.85 -2.23
CA THR A 174 4.01 -20.26 -1.00
C THR A 174 5.48 -19.81 -0.97
N PRO A 175 6.30 -19.97 -2.03
CA PRO A 175 7.69 -19.52 -2.00
C PRO A 175 7.83 -18.01 -1.78
N ILE A 176 6.97 -17.22 -2.44
CA ILE A 176 6.97 -15.75 -2.30
C ILE A 176 6.54 -15.35 -0.89
N PHE A 177 5.53 -16.04 -0.34
CA PHE A 177 5.09 -15.83 1.04
C PHE A 177 6.20 -16.15 2.05
N ILE A 178 6.93 -17.26 1.89
CA ILE A 178 8.06 -17.62 2.75
C ILE A 178 9.18 -16.57 2.66
N ILE A 179 9.55 -16.15 1.45
CA ILE A 179 10.55 -15.09 1.25
C ILE A 179 10.12 -13.80 1.96
N LYS A 180 8.86 -13.40 1.81
CA LYS A 180 8.30 -12.24 2.52
C LYS A 180 8.43 -12.40 4.04
N MET A 181 8.11 -13.56 4.60
CA MET A 181 8.21 -13.81 6.05
C MET A 181 9.66 -13.74 6.55
N ILE A 182 10.62 -14.27 5.79
CA ILE A 182 12.05 -14.14 6.09
C ILE A 182 12.48 -12.67 6.06
N LEU A 183 12.05 -11.94 5.03
CA LEU A 183 12.35 -10.51 4.91
C LEU A 183 11.74 -9.71 6.05
N VAL A 184 10.55 -10.04 6.55
CA VAL A 184 9.91 -9.38 7.71
C VAL A 184 10.71 -9.57 9.00
N ALA A 185 11.41 -10.70 9.17
CA ALA A 185 12.29 -10.91 10.33
C ALA A 185 13.50 -9.96 10.33
N THR A 186 14.01 -9.57 9.15
CA THR A 186 15.17 -8.68 9.04
C THR A 186 14.95 -7.29 9.64
N PRO A 187 13.94 -6.48 9.24
CA PRO A 187 13.70 -5.18 9.84
C PRO A 187 13.30 -5.32 11.31
N LEU A 188 12.64 -6.41 11.73
CA LEU A 188 12.36 -6.63 13.15
C LEU A 188 13.65 -6.70 13.97
N ILE A 189 14.62 -7.51 13.55
CA ILE A 189 15.92 -7.65 14.24
C ILE A 189 16.73 -6.36 14.16
N VAL A 190 16.92 -5.82 12.94
CA VAL A 190 17.77 -4.64 12.71
C VAL A 190 17.21 -3.40 13.40
N SER A 191 15.90 -3.18 13.37
CA SER A 191 15.28 -2.04 14.03
C SER A 191 15.30 -2.17 15.55
N THR A 192 15.10 -3.37 16.12
CA THR A 192 15.23 -3.61 17.56
C THR A 192 16.66 -3.35 18.06
N TYR A 193 17.66 -3.83 17.31
CA TYR A 193 19.07 -3.58 17.60
C TYR A 193 19.41 -2.08 17.49
N THR A 194 18.93 -1.42 16.43
CA THR A 194 19.11 0.03 16.23
C THR A 194 18.46 0.83 17.35
N TRP A 195 17.24 0.47 17.77
CA TRP A 195 16.56 1.11 18.90
C TRP A 195 17.41 1.04 20.17
N ALA A 196 17.93 -0.15 20.48
CA ALA A 196 18.74 -0.35 21.69
C ALA A 196 20.02 0.50 21.68
N LEU A 197 20.72 0.58 20.55
CA LEU A 197 21.94 1.39 20.40
C LEU A 197 21.66 2.89 20.44
N THR A 198 20.65 3.35 19.72
CA THR A 198 20.27 4.77 19.72
C THR A 198 19.85 5.23 21.12
N SER A 199 19.12 4.39 21.86
CA SER A 199 18.66 4.71 23.23
C SER A 199 19.78 4.71 24.27
N LYS A 200 20.77 3.82 24.15
CA LYS A 200 21.82 3.63 25.17
C LYS A 200 23.11 4.38 24.88
N LEU A 201 23.51 4.40 23.61
CA LEU A 201 24.83 4.85 23.18
C LEU A 201 24.77 6.09 22.29
N ASN A 202 23.57 6.54 21.91
CA ASN A 202 23.37 7.64 20.96
C ASN A 202 24.16 7.41 19.64
N THR A 203 24.17 6.15 19.17
CA THR A 203 24.82 5.75 17.92
C THR A 203 23.87 4.96 17.03
N THR A 204 24.16 4.97 15.72
CA THR A 204 23.36 4.28 14.70
C THR A 204 24.22 3.21 14.02
N PRO A 205 23.81 1.94 14.00
CA PRO A 205 24.52 0.91 13.27
C PRO A 205 24.40 1.16 11.76
N ARG A 206 25.45 0.81 11.00
CA ARG A 206 25.41 0.99 9.54
C ARG A 206 24.25 0.24 8.90
N SER A 207 23.89 -0.94 9.40
CA SER A 207 22.80 -1.75 8.85
C SER A 207 21.43 -1.06 8.81
N THR A 208 21.20 0.03 9.54
CA THR A 208 19.94 0.79 9.51
C THR A 208 19.63 1.37 8.11
N TRP A 209 20.65 1.63 7.28
CA TRP A 209 20.43 2.16 5.92
C TRP A 209 19.60 1.23 5.03
N SER A 210 19.61 -0.08 5.29
CA SER A 210 18.90 -1.06 4.45
C SER A 210 17.41 -1.22 4.80
N LEU A 211 16.96 -0.69 5.95
CA LEU A 211 15.59 -0.86 6.45
C LEU A 211 14.53 -0.40 5.44
N GLY A 212 14.69 0.78 4.85
CA GLY A 212 13.74 1.35 3.90
C GLY A 212 13.61 0.51 2.62
N LEU A 213 14.74 0.02 2.09
CA LEU A 213 14.74 -0.83 0.89
C LEU A 213 14.08 -2.18 1.16
N ILE A 214 14.40 -2.81 2.29
CA ILE A 214 13.81 -4.09 2.70
C ILE A 214 12.31 -3.92 2.96
N ALA A 215 11.89 -2.85 3.64
CA ALA A 215 10.49 -2.55 3.89
C ALA A 215 9.71 -2.35 2.58
N ALA A 216 10.29 -1.63 1.61
CA ALA A 216 9.67 -1.44 0.30
C ALA A 216 9.50 -2.78 -0.44
N ALA A 217 10.52 -3.64 -0.40
CA ALA A 217 10.45 -4.98 -0.98
C ALA A 217 9.35 -5.84 -0.32
N ILE A 218 9.22 -5.79 1.01
CA ILE A 218 8.17 -6.51 1.74
C ILE A 218 6.77 -6.07 1.30
N VAL A 219 6.55 -4.76 1.12
CA VAL A 219 5.26 -4.23 0.66
C VAL A 219 4.96 -4.68 -0.77
N VAL A 220 5.92 -4.59 -1.68
CA VAL A 220 5.76 -5.05 -3.09
C VAL A 220 5.43 -6.54 -3.14
N LEU A 221 6.20 -7.38 -2.43
CA LEU A 221 5.91 -8.82 -2.35
C LEU A 221 4.56 -9.08 -1.68
N GLY A 222 4.18 -8.25 -0.71
CA GLY A 222 2.87 -8.31 -0.05
C GLY A 222 1.72 -8.07 -1.02
N GLU A 223 1.80 -7.05 -1.86
CA GLU A 223 0.79 -6.78 -2.89
C GLU A 223 0.76 -7.89 -3.95
N ILE A 224 1.92 -8.40 -4.38
CA ILE A 224 1.98 -9.53 -5.32
C ILE A 224 1.26 -10.75 -4.73
N VAL A 225 1.57 -11.14 -3.49
CA VAL A 225 0.92 -12.29 -2.83
C VAL A 225 -0.57 -12.04 -2.64
N ASN A 226 -0.98 -10.82 -2.27
CA ASN A 226 -2.39 -10.47 -2.06
C ASN A 226 -3.21 -10.53 -3.36
N ASP A 227 -2.71 -9.91 -4.42
CA ASP A 227 -3.47 -9.69 -5.66
C ASP A 227 -3.25 -10.75 -6.72
N SER A 228 -2.10 -11.41 -6.73
CA SER A 228 -1.80 -12.39 -7.77
C SER A 228 -2.29 -13.79 -7.38
N SER A 229 -2.44 -14.08 -6.08
CA SER A 229 -2.92 -15.38 -5.59
C SER A 229 -4.37 -15.70 -5.93
N ARG A 230 -5.16 -14.71 -6.35
CA ARG A 230 -6.54 -14.94 -6.83
C ARG A 230 -6.62 -15.41 -8.28
N TYR A 231 -5.57 -15.21 -9.09
CA TYR A 231 -5.62 -15.63 -10.49
C TYR A 231 -5.76 -17.16 -10.59
N PRO A 232 -6.59 -17.65 -11.53
CA PRO A 232 -7.15 -16.94 -12.69
C PRO A 232 -8.45 -16.17 -12.44
N TYR A 233 -8.96 -16.16 -11.21
CA TYR A 233 -10.22 -15.51 -10.89
C TYR A 233 -10.04 -14.01 -10.62
N MET A 234 -10.97 -13.22 -11.17
CA MET A 234 -11.07 -11.79 -10.87
C MET A 234 -11.83 -11.57 -9.55
N VAL A 235 -12.84 -12.41 -9.27
CA VAL A 235 -13.60 -12.43 -8.02
C VAL A 235 -13.59 -13.85 -7.47
N VAL A 236 -13.21 -14.04 -6.21
CA VAL A 236 -13.15 -15.36 -5.56
C VAL A 236 -14.45 -15.62 -4.80
N THR A 237 -15.00 -16.83 -4.96
CA THR A 237 -16.21 -17.32 -4.28
C THR A 237 -15.90 -18.65 -3.61
N GLY A 238 -15.41 -18.59 -2.37
CA GLY A 238 -15.01 -19.78 -1.62
C GLY A 238 -13.74 -20.43 -2.20
N ASP A 239 -13.88 -21.62 -2.76
CA ASP A 239 -12.83 -22.45 -3.36
C ASP A 239 -12.67 -22.26 -4.89
N THR A 240 -13.58 -21.51 -5.51
CA THR A 240 -13.58 -21.19 -6.95
C THR A 240 -13.75 -19.68 -7.16
N GLY A 241 -14.04 -19.24 -8.39
CA GLY A 241 -14.29 -17.83 -8.65
C GLY A 241 -14.79 -17.52 -10.06
N ILE A 242 -15.01 -16.24 -10.28
CA ILE A 242 -15.46 -15.67 -11.54
C ILE A 242 -14.23 -15.17 -12.30
N SER A 243 -14.01 -15.69 -13.51
CA SER A 243 -12.92 -15.26 -14.38
C SER A 243 -13.13 -13.83 -14.90
N ALA A 244 -12.04 -13.15 -15.27
CA ALA A 244 -12.11 -11.82 -15.86
C ALA A 244 -12.97 -11.77 -17.15
N THR A 245 -13.00 -12.87 -17.91
CA THR A 245 -13.80 -12.99 -19.14
C THR A 245 -15.30 -12.84 -18.90
N ALA A 246 -15.81 -13.25 -17.73
CA ALA A 246 -17.23 -13.14 -17.40
C ALA A 246 -17.72 -11.69 -17.23
N PHE A 247 -16.81 -10.75 -16.97
CA PHE A 247 -17.13 -9.32 -16.86
C PHE A 247 -17.00 -8.57 -18.18
N SER A 248 -16.41 -9.19 -19.20
CA SER A 248 -16.16 -8.58 -20.50
C SER A 248 -17.43 -8.53 -21.34
N ASN A 249 -17.55 -7.51 -22.18
CA ASN A 249 -18.59 -7.44 -23.20
C ASN A 249 -18.26 -8.43 -24.32
N PHE A 250 -18.90 -9.60 -24.31
CA PHE A 250 -18.71 -10.64 -25.33
C PHE A 250 -19.06 -10.17 -26.76
N TYR A 251 -19.80 -9.08 -26.91
CA TYR A 251 -20.18 -8.52 -28.22
C TYR A 251 -19.21 -7.44 -28.71
N MET A 252 -18.19 -7.10 -27.93
CA MET A 252 -17.15 -6.15 -28.34
C MET A 252 -15.78 -6.73 -28.07
N ASP A 253 -15.08 -7.11 -29.13
CA ASP A 253 -13.66 -7.45 -29.02
C ASP A 253 -12.87 -6.26 -28.48
N ILE A 254 -12.05 -6.53 -27.47
CA ILE A 254 -11.09 -5.54 -26.96
C ILE A 254 -9.93 -5.50 -27.97
N PRO A 255 -9.76 -4.42 -28.74
CA PRO A 255 -8.69 -4.37 -29.71
C PRO A 255 -7.34 -4.40 -28.99
N LEU A 256 -6.37 -5.16 -29.51
CA LEU A 256 -5.01 -5.22 -28.95
C LEU A 256 -4.38 -3.82 -28.82
N SER A 257 -4.71 -2.90 -29.72
CA SER A 257 -4.28 -1.50 -29.65
C SER A 257 -4.71 -0.81 -28.36
N VAL A 258 -5.94 -1.05 -27.87
CA VAL A 258 -6.43 -0.51 -26.60
C VAL A 258 -5.64 -1.07 -25.43
N VAL A 259 -5.33 -2.37 -25.46
CA VAL A 259 -4.50 -3.03 -24.43
C VAL A 259 -3.11 -2.40 -24.39
N TYR A 260 -2.47 -2.22 -25.55
CA TYR A 260 -1.15 -1.59 -25.63
C TYR A 260 -1.15 -0.12 -25.19
N ILE A 261 -2.23 0.63 -25.45
CA ILE A 261 -2.37 2.01 -24.95
C ILE A 261 -2.43 2.02 -23.42
N ILE A 262 -3.22 1.12 -22.81
CA ILE A 262 -3.34 1.01 -21.36
C ILE A 262 -2.00 0.62 -20.73
N LEU A 263 -1.32 -0.38 -21.28
CA LEU A 263 0.01 -0.80 -20.83
C LEU A 263 1.05 0.30 -21.01
N GLY A 264 1.03 1.00 -22.14
CA GLY A 264 1.91 2.12 -22.42
C GLY A 264 1.71 3.26 -21.42
N PHE A 265 0.46 3.61 -21.11
CA PHE A 265 0.13 4.62 -20.10
C PHE A 265 0.57 4.19 -18.69
N LEU A 266 0.39 2.91 -18.33
CA LEU A 266 0.85 2.36 -17.06
C LEU A 266 2.38 2.44 -16.94
N ILE A 267 3.13 1.97 -17.94
CA ILE A 267 4.60 2.03 -17.98
C ILE A 267 5.08 3.49 -17.92
N PHE A 268 4.47 4.36 -18.72
CA PHE A 268 4.78 5.80 -18.71
C PHE A 268 4.55 6.41 -17.33
N SER A 269 3.42 6.09 -16.68
CA SER A 269 3.12 6.56 -15.32
C SER A 269 4.14 6.06 -14.31
N ILE A 270 4.52 4.77 -14.37
CA ILE A 270 5.56 4.20 -13.50
C ILE A 270 6.89 4.93 -13.70
N ILE A 271 7.28 5.22 -14.95
CA ILE A 271 8.52 5.95 -15.25
C ILE A 271 8.44 7.38 -14.70
N VAL A 272 7.37 8.13 -14.98
CA VAL A 272 7.23 9.52 -14.53
C VAL A 272 7.22 9.62 -13.02
N PHE A 273 6.40 8.81 -12.33
CA PHE A 273 6.35 8.81 -10.87
C PHE A 273 7.63 8.25 -10.24
N GLY A 274 8.26 7.26 -10.87
CA GLY A 274 9.57 6.74 -10.46
C GLY A 274 10.67 7.80 -10.55
N LEU A 275 10.73 8.53 -11.66
CA LEU A 275 11.67 9.65 -11.86
C LEU A 275 11.40 10.80 -10.89
N ALA A 276 10.12 11.16 -10.67
CA ALA A 276 9.75 12.17 -9.69
C ALA A 276 10.17 11.76 -8.27
N THR A 277 9.96 10.49 -7.91
CA THR A 277 10.39 9.90 -6.64
C THR A 277 11.92 9.95 -6.51
N TYR A 278 12.65 9.50 -7.54
CA TYR A 278 14.11 9.57 -7.58
C TYR A 278 14.62 11.02 -7.44
N TYR A 279 14.03 11.97 -8.16
CA TYR A 279 14.42 13.37 -8.09
C TYR A 279 14.19 13.96 -6.69
N ALA A 280 13.03 13.67 -6.09
CA ALA A 280 12.68 14.14 -4.75
C ALA A 280 13.60 13.55 -3.67
N PHE A 281 13.88 12.25 -3.70
CA PHE A 281 14.65 11.57 -2.66
C PHE A 281 16.16 11.61 -2.85
N VAL A 282 16.65 11.64 -4.10
CA VAL A 282 18.09 11.62 -4.38
C VAL A 282 18.58 13.02 -4.68
N LYS A 283 18.00 13.71 -5.66
CA LYS A 283 18.61 14.95 -6.16
C LYS A 283 18.35 16.17 -5.27
N MET A 284 17.21 16.23 -4.58
CA MET A 284 16.89 17.33 -3.69
C MET A 284 17.49 17.16 -2.30
N PHE A 285 17.43 15.94 -1.74
CA PHE A 285 18.07 15.61 -0.45
C PHE A 285 19.60 15.67 -0.53
N VAL A 286 20.22 15.22 -1.63
CA VAL A 286 21.70 15.27 -1.78
C VAL A 286 22.20 16.70 -1.99
N ARG A 287 21.43 17.60 -2.60
CA ARG A 287 21.82 19.01 -2.75
C ARG A 287 21.88 19.80 -1.44
N GLU A 288 21.21 19.30 -0.40
CA GLU A 288 21.27 19.86 0.96
C GLU A 288 22.37 19.21 1.81
N ILE A 289 23.08 18.19 1.30
CA ILE A 289 24.27 17.63 1.93
C ILE A 289 25.45 18.57 1.60
N PRO A 290 26.13 19.16 2.60
CA PRO A 290 27.33 19.96 2.35
C PRO A 290 28.38 19.14 1.58
N GLU A 291 29.02 19.73 0.57
CA GLU A 291 30.01 19.08 -0.33
C GLU A 291 31.11 18.31 0.44
N GLU A 292 31.41 18.68 1.68
CA GLU A 292 32.38 18.01 2.57
C GLU A 292 32.02 16.54 2.92
N ILE A 293 30.75 16.14 2.80
CA ILE A 293 30.30 14.77 3.11
C ILE A 293 30.34 13.87 1.87
N GLU A 294 30.15 14.44 0.67
CA GLU A 294 30.12 13.70 -0.60
C GLU A 294 31.48 13.04 -0.89
N GLU A 295 32.59 13.72 -0.58
CA GLU A 295 33.95 13.22 -0.81
C GLU A 295 34.35 12.03 0.10
N LYS A 296 33.64 11.82 1.22
CA LYS A 296 33.90 10.73 2.18
C LYS A 296 33.04 9.48 1.95
N ILE A 297 32.00 9.55 1.14
CA ILE A 297 31.08 8.43 0.90
C ILE A 297 31.47 7.65 -0.37
N PHE A 298 32.08 8.31 -1.36
CA PHE A 298 32.42 7.71 -2.66
C PHE A 298 33.92 7.43 -2.87
N LYS A 299 34.74 7.56 -1.82
CA LYS A 299 36.12 7.05 -1.74
C LYS A 299 36.20 6.03 -0.61
#